data_AF-A0AAU6HDR3-F1
#
_entry.id   AF-A0AAU6HDR3-F1
#
_cell.length_a   1.000
_cell.length_b   1.000
_cell.length_c   1.000
_cell.angle_alpha   90.00
_cell.angle_beta   90.00
_cell.angle_gamma   90.00
#
_symmetry.space_group_name_H-M   'P 1'
#
loop_
_entity.id
_entity.type
_entity.pdbx_description
1 polymer ?
#
loop_
_entity_poly.entity_id
_entity_poly.type
_entity_poly.pdbx_seq_one_letter_code
_entity_poly.pdbx_strand_id
1 'polypeptide(L)'
;MSTAKVTDKALDEALDKLAFQGTGSSSKDGGACLAAAVRKAGMSEQALAYLVKTGGDDTGSAIDGLNKVSKDDAALLASRSLRGDFDACIDKAVLSNSGSPKAQSYMPPKAAAKPAAGKLNLKPAYPVRADQPVNSSIELTKGLVSMFSSYARDESQKKAYAAAGQCLSTLVYDAGFSQEALHFFASGAPLGTGSIIEHLPNDKDKAIWQSPRFTQGLADCTTNATPSPAPGS
;
A
#
# COMPACT_ATOMS: atom_id res chain seq x y z
N MET A 1 -21.53 26.60 13.11
CA MET A 1 -22.28 25.39 13.50
C MET A 1 -21.39 24.60 14.44
N SER A 2 -21.83 24.37 15.68
CA SER A 2 -21.04 23.59 16.65
C SER A 2 -21.09 22.12 16.23
N THR A 3 -19.97 21.56 15.78
CA THR A 3 -19.85 20.12 15.53
C THR A 3 -20.06 19.41 16.86
N ALA A 4 -21.08 18.55 16.93
CA ALA A 4 -21.35 17.76 18.11
C ALA A 4 -20.11 16.90 18.42
N LYS A 5 -19.62 16.99 19.66
CA LYS A 5 -18.44 16.26 20.12
C LYS A 5 -18.68 14.76 19.93
N VAL A 6 -17.75 14.09 19.28
CA VAL A 6 -17.86 12.65 19.03
C VAL A 6 -17.78 11.90 20.35
N THR A 7 -18.69 10.96 20.58
CA THR A 7 -18.68 10.15 21.79
C THR A 7 -17.51 9.17 21.77
N ASP A 8 -16.85 9.02 22.93
CA ASP A 8 -15.66 8.17 23.08
C ASP A 8 -15.94 6.75 22.56
N LYS A 9 -17.04 6.15 22.99
CA LYS A 9 -17.45 4.81 22.56
C LYS A 9 -17.57 4.65 21.02
N ALA A 10 -18.16 5.63 20.33
CA ALA A 10 -18.33 5.53 18.88
C ALA A 10 -17.00 5.71 18.13
N LEU A 11 -16.11 6.52 18.69
CA LEU A 11 -14.76 6.72 18.17
C LEU A 11 -13.88 5.48 18.41
N ASP A 12 -13.95 4.90 19.60
CA ASP A 12 -13.25 3.68 19.98
C ASP A 12 -13.62 2.56 18.98
N GLU A 13 -14.91 2.27 18.82
CA GLU A 13 -15.40 1.22 17.92
C GLU A 13 -15.02 1.46 16.44
N ALA A 14 -15.02 2.70 15.98
CA ALA A 14 -14.65 3.05 14.61
C ALA A 14 -13.15 2.83 14.36
N LEU A 15 -12.31 3.24 15.30
CA LEU A 15 -10.85 3.10 15.18
C LEU A 15 -10.39 1.66 15.39
N ASP A 16 -11.06 0.92 16.26
CA ASP A 16 -10.82 -0.51 16.45
C ASP A 16 -11.06 -1.28 15.14
N LYS A 17 -12.18 -1.01 14.46
CA LYS A 17 -12.46 -1.59 13.14
C LYS A 17 -11.43 -1.19 12.09
N LEU A 18 -11.03 0.07 12.09
CA LEU A 18 -10.03 0.61 11.16
C LEU A 18 -8.65 -0.04 11.34
N ALA A 19 -8.25 -0.30 12.58
CA ALA A 19 -6.94 -0.85 12.92
C ALA A 19 -6.85 -2.37 12.78
N PHE A 20 -7.95 -3.10 13.03
CA PHE A 20 -7.98 -4.56 13.02
C PHE A 20 -8.66 -5.16 11.77
N GLN A 21 -8.79 -4.39 10.70
CA GLN A 21 -9.37 -4.82 9.44
C GLN A 21 -8.85 -6.19 8.99
N GLY A 22 -9.78 -7.12 8.73
CA GLY A 22 -9.45 -8.43 8.15
C GLY A 22 -8.71 -9.39 9.09
N THR A 23 -8.40 -8.99 10.33
CA THR A 23 -7.68 -9.83 11.29
C THR A 23 -8.59 -10.80 12.06
N GLY A 24 -9.91 -10.59 12.00
CA GLY A 24 -10.89 -11.30 12.85
C GLY A 24 -10.71 -11.05 14.35
N SER A 25 -9.81 -10.12 14.69
CA SER A 25 -9.46 -9.71 16.04
C SER A 25 -10.01 -8.32 16.31
N SER A 26 -10.15 -7.98 17.57
CA SER A 26 -10.48 -6.63 18.04
C SER A 26 -9.55 -6.34 19.22
N SER A 27 -9.27 -5.08 19.49
CA SER A 27 -8.57 -4.73 20.73
C SER A 27 -9.42 -5.09 21.95
N LYS A 28 -8.77 -5.43 23.07
CA LYS A 28 -9.47 -5.73 24.32
C LYS A 28 -10.11 -4.49 24.96
N ASP A 29 -9.59 -3.31 24.64
CA ASP A 29 -10.11 -2.02 25.08
C ASP A 29 -11.08 -1.40 24.06
N GLY A 30 -11.47 -2.13 23.01
CA GLY A 30 -12.47 -1.72 22.03
C GLY A 30 -12.08 -0.49 21.21
N GLY A 31 -10.79 -0.15 21.15
CA GLY A 31 -10.23 0.96 20.40
C GLY A 31 -9.88 2.20 21.23
N ALA A 32 -10.04 2.15 22.56
CA ALA A 32 -9.78 3.29 23.43
C ALA A 32 -8.33 3.83 23.34
N CYS A 33 -7.33 2.96 23.23
CA CYS A 33 -5.94 3.35 23.00
C CYS A 33 -5.77 4.13 21.68
N LEU A 34 -6.46 3.70 20.62
CA LEU A 34 -6.43 4.32 19.30
C LEU A 34 -7.14 5.69 19.33
N ALA A 35 -8.30 5.77 19.99
CA ALA A 35 -9.03 7.01 20.20
C ALA A 35 -8.23 8.04 21.00
N ALA A 36 -7.50 7.60 22.02
CA ALA A 36 -6.59 8.45 22.76
C ALA A 36 -5.43 8.95 21.88
N ALA A 37 -4.88 8.09 21.01
CA ALA A 37 -3.80 8.47 20.10
C ALA A 37 -4.24 9.54 19.08
N VAL A 38 -5.39 9.38 18.42
CA VAL A 38 -5.87 10.38 17.43
C VAL A 38 -6.20 11.72 18.09
N ARG A 39 -6.73 11.73 19.31
CA ARG A 39 -7.01 12.96 20.06
C ARG A 39 -5.74 13.63 20.57
N LYS A 40 -4.78 12.86 21.05
CA LYS A 40 -3.46 13.36 21.46
C LYS A 40 -2.70 13.98 20.28
N ALA A 41 -2.85 13.42 19.09
CA ALA A 41 -2.29 13.97 17.87
C ALA A 41 -3.02 15.24 17.38
N GLY A 42 -4.13 15.61 18.02
CA GLY A 42 -4.84 16.87 17.75
C GLY A 42 -5.82 16.78 16.59
N MET A 43 -6.29 15.58 16.24
CA MET A 43 -7.26 15.40 15.16
C MET A 43 -8.57 16.16 15.47
N SER A 44 -9.06 16.91 14.49
CA SER A 44 -10.23 17.77 14.68
C SER A 44 -11.51 16.96 14.94
N GLU A 45 -12.45 17.50 15.73
CA GLU A 45 -13.76 16.85 15.96
C GLU A 45 -14.54 16.60 14.67
N GLN A 46 -14.30 17.40 13.63
CA GLN A 46 -14.89 17.20 12.31
C GLN A 46 -14.31 15.96 11.60
N ALA A 47 -13.01 15.72 11.73
CA ALA A 47 -12.34 14.52 11.23
C ALA A 47 -12.72 13.28 12.05
N LEU A 48 -12.79 13.39 13.38
CA LEU A 48 -13.28 12.30 14.24
C LEU A 48 -14.72 11.92 13.88
N ALA A 49 -15.58 12.91 13.65
CA ALA A 49 -16.97 12.66 13.26
C ALA A 49 -17.06 12.01 11.88
N TYR A 50 -16.15 12.36 10.98
CA TYR A 50 -16.03 11.72 9.67
C TYR A 50 -15.67 10.24 9.81
N LEU A 51 -14.65 9.90 10.60
CA LEU A 51 -14.21 8.51 10.83
C LEU A 51 -15.32 7.65 11.44
N VAL A 52 -16.05 8.19 12.41
CA VAL A 52 -17.21 7.48 13.01
C VAL A 52 -18.34 7.31 12.00
N LYS A 53 -18.63 8.34 11.19
CA LYS A 53 -19.71 8.29 10.20
C LYS A 53 -19.41 7.33 9.05
N THR A 54 -18.17 7.28 8.58
CA THR A 54 -17.79 6.33 7.54
C THR A 54 -17.78 4.91 8.08
N GLY A 55 -17.39 4.72 9.35
CA GLY A 55 -17.41 3.41 10.02
C GLY A 55 -16.66 2.33 9.24
N GLY A 56 -15.74 2.76 8.37
CA GLY A 56 -15.00 1.92 7.45
C GLY A 56 -13.82 1.27 8.15
N ASP A 57 -13.43 0.12 7.65
CA ASP A 57 -12.27 -0.64 8.13
C ASP A 57 -11.01 -0.38 7.28
N ASP A 58 -11.12 0.36 6.17
CA ASP A 58 -10.00 0.67 5.28
C ASP A 58 -9.38 2.05 5.60
N THR A 59 -8.14 2.01 6.10
CA THR A 59 -7.35 3.21 6.43
C THR A 59 -7.05 4.08 5.22
N GLY A 60 -6.82 3.51 4.03
CA GLY A 60 -6.60 4.27 2.79
C GLY A 60 -7.86 5.01 2.36
N SER A 61 -9.00 4.32 2.38
CA SER A 61 -10.31 4.93 2.12
C SER A 61 -10.66 6.02 3.14
N ALA A 62 -10.27 5.85 4.40
CA ALA A 62 -10.45 6.86 5.45
C ALA A 62 -9.58 8.11 5.20
N ILE A 63 -8.33 7.95 4.77
CA ILE A 63 -7.43 9.07 4.42
C ILE A 63 -7.94 9.83 3.19
N ASP A 64 -8.33 9.12 2.12
CA ASP A 64 -8.89 9.73 0.92
C ASP A 64 -10.20 10.48 1.19
N GLY A 65 -11.00 9.92 2.09
CA GLY A 65 -12.21 10.54 2.61
C GLY A 65 -11.93 11.81 3.41
N LEU A 66 -10.99 11.74 4.35
CA LEU A 66 -10.56 12.87 5.17
C LEU A 66 -9.94 13.98 4.33
N ASN A 67 -9.22 13.67 3.25
CA ASN A 67 -8.66 14.67 2.34
C ASN A 67 -9.72 15.63 1.75
N LYS A 68 -10.99 15.23 1.72
CA LYS A 68 -12.13 16.05 1.27
C LYS A 68 -12.77 16.87 2.39
N VAL A 69 -12.43 16.57 3.65
CA VAL A 69 -12.99 17.20 4.85
C VAL A 69 -11.96 18.09 5.54
N SER A 70 -10.74 17.58 5.74
CA SER A 70 -9.59 18.26 6.32
C SER A 70 -8.30 17.57 5.86
N LYS A 71 -7.53 18.25 4.99
CA LYS A 71 -6.25 17.74 4.49
C LYS A 71 -5.21 17.58 5.58
N ASP A 72 -5.24 18.46 6.58
CA ASP A 72 -4.31 18.42 7.71
C ASP A 72 -4.58 17.18 8.58
N ASP A 73 -5.84 16.85 8.84
CA ASP A 73 -6.21 15.65 9.59
C ASP A 73 -5.95 14.36 8.78
N ALA A 74 -6.10 14.40 7.45
CA ALA A 74 -5.74 13.29 6.58
C ALA A 74 -4.23 13.03 6.59
N ALA A 75 -3.41 14.08 6.54
CA ALA A 75 -1.96 14.00 6.67
C ALA A 75 -1.54 13.55 8.08
N LEU A 76 -2.29 13.94 9.11
CA LEU A 76 -2.09 13.51 10.50
C LEU A 76 -2.37 12.01 10.65
N LEU A 77 -3.46 11.50 10.03
CA LEU A 77 -3.78 10.08 9.99
C LEU A 77 -2.73 9.25 9.23
N ALA A 78 -2.17 9.81 8.15
CA ALA A 78 -1.09 9.21 7.38
C ALA A 78 0.30 9.39 8.02
N SER A 79 0.41 10.16 9.12
CA SER A 79 1.70 10.53 9.70
C SER A 79 2.40 9.34 10.37
N ARG A 80 3.73 9.31 10.26
CA ARG A 80 4.55 8.27 10.92
C ARG A 80 4.41 8.29 12.44
N SER A 81 4.19 9.46 13.03
CA SER A 81 4.04 9.60 14.49
C SER A 81 2.76 8.93 14.97
N LEU A 82 1.63 9.17 14.30
CA LEU A 82 0.37 8.56 14.69
C LEU A 82 0.34 7.06 14.36
N ARG A 83 0.97 6.67 13.25
CA ARG A 83 1.12 5.26 12.89
C ARG A 83 1.93 4.46 13.92
N GLY A 84 3.03 5.03 14.44
CA GLY A 84 3.79 4.41 15.51
C GLY A 84 2.99 4.26 16.83
N ASP A 85 2.16 5.25 17.17
CA ASP A 85 1.27 5.16 18.33
C ASP A 85 0.17 4.09 18.12
N PHE A 86 -0.35 3.93 16.91
CA PHE A 86 -1.30 2.88 16.54
C PHE A 86 -0.66 1.48 16.64
N ASP A 87 0.53 1.31 16.07
CA ASP A 87 1.27 0.04 16.14
C ASP A 87 1.56 -0.34 17.59
N ALA A 88 1.92 0.63 18.45
CA ALA A 88 2.11 0.38 19.88
C ALA A 88 0.82 -0.02 20.63
N CYS A 89 -0.34 0.51 20.22
CA CYS A 89 -1.64 0.07 20.74
C CYS A 89 -1.97 -1.37 20.28
N ILE A 90 -1.69 -1.71 19.02
CA ILE A 90 -1.93 -3.03 18.44
C ILE A 90 -1.01 -4.08 19.07
N ASP A 91 0.28 -3.80 19.22
CA ASP A 91 1.25 -4.71 19.84
C ASP A 91 0.87 -5.08 21.27
N LYS A 92 0.40 -4.11 22.06
CA LYS A 92 -0.12 -4.37 23.42
C LYS A 92 -1.37 -5.24 23.42
N ALA A 93 -2.22 -5.12 22.41
CA ALA A 93 -3.42 -5.95 22.26
C ALA A 93 -3.07 -7.41 21.91
N VAL A 94 -2.04 -7.63 21.09
CA VAL A 94 -1.59 -8.97 20.64
C VAL A 94 -0.75 -9.69 21.71
N LEU A 95 0.16 -9.00 22.39
CA LEU A 95 1.10 -9.60 23.37
C LEU A 95 0.41 -10.16 24.64
N SER A 96 -0.80 -9.71 24.95
CA SER A 96 -1.56 -10.13 26.14
C SER A 96 -2.31 -11.47 25.95
N ASN A 97 -2.15 -12.14 24.81
CA ASN A 97 -2.65 -13.49 24.53
C ASN A 97 -1.48 -14.46 24.27
N SER A 98 -0.43 -14.39 25.07
CA SER A 98 0.66 -15.38 25.11
C SER A 98 0.22 -16.70 25.74
N GLY A 99 -0.80 -17.32 25.15
CA GLY A 99 -0.98 -18.76 25.15
C GLY A 99 -0.39 -19.29 23.84
N SER A 100 0.57 -20.21 23.94
CA SER A 100 1.30 -20.83 22.83
C SER A 100 0.42 -21.02 21.58
N PRO A 101 0.89 -20.66 20.37
CA PRO A 101 0.06 -20.72 19.17
C PRO A 101 -0.29 -22.19 18.90
N LYS A 102 -1.50 -22.60 19.29
CA LYS A 102 -2.20 -23.68 18.59
C LYS A 102 -2.40 -23.16 17.18
N ALA A 103 -1.74 -23.79 16.22
CA ALA A 103 -1.98 -23.60 14.80
C ALA A 103 -3.46 -23.81 14.50
N GLN A 104 -4.25 -22.74 14.55
CA GLN A 104 -5.54 -22.70 13.91
C GLN A 104 -5.27 -22.46 12.44
N SER A 105 -5.52 -23.49 11.65
CA SER A 105 -5.53 -23.43 10.19
C SER A 105 -6.36 -22.22 9.76
N TYR A 106 -5.69 -21.21 9.22
CA TYR A 106 -6.33 -20.10 8.53
C TYR A 106 -7.27 -20.68 7.46
N MET A 107 -8.57 -20.47 7.64
CA MET A 107 -9.52 -20.64 6.55
C MET A 107 -9.68 -19.27 5.89
N PRO A 108 -9.12 -19.06 4.68
CA PRO A 108 -9.32 -17.82 3.97
C PRO A 108 -10.82 -17.55 3.77
N PRO A 109 -11.27 -16.29 3.83
CA PRO A 109 -12.62 -15.95 3.42
C PRO A 109 -12.86 -16.50 2.01
N LYS A 110 -14.10 -16.94 1.73
CA LYS A 110 -14.50 -17.41 0.40
C LYS A 110 -14.02 -16.38 -0.61
N ALA A 111 -13.02 -16.76 -1.41
CA ALA A 111 -12.46 -15.89 -2.42
C ALA A 111 -13.63 -15.27 -3.18
N ALA A 112 -13.67 -13.94 -3.28
CA ALA A 112 -14.36 -13.31 -4.39
C ALA A 112 -13.96 -14.13 -5.62
N ALA A 113 -14.96 -14.62 -6.37
CA ALA A 113 -14.75 -15.60 -7.44
C ALA A 113 -13.44 -15.25 -8.14
N LYS A 114 -12.44 -16.14 -8.04
CA LYS A 114 -11.13 -15.92 -8.64
C LYS A 114 -11.43 -15.37 -10.03
N PRO A 115 -10.92 -14.18 -10.40
CA PRO A 115 -10.88 -13.84 -11.82
C PRO A 115 -10.30 -15.08 -12.48
N ALA A 116 -11.05 -15.69 -13.39
CA ALA A 116 -10.66 -16.95 -14.02
C ALA A 116 -9.17 -16.81 -14.32
N ALA A 117 -8.34 -17.73 -13.81
CA ALA A 117 -6.89 -17.62 -13.86
C ALA A 117 -6.50 -17.37 -15.32
N GLY A 118 -6.38 -16.10 -15.68
CA GLY A 118 -5.97 -15.69 -17.00
C GLY A 118 -4.57 -16.23 -17.10
N LYS A 119 -4.32 -17.06 -18.12
CA LYS A 119 -2.96 -17.55 -18.40
C LYS A 119 -2.00 -16.39 -18.18
N LEU A 120 -1.06 -16.55 -17.24
CA LEU A 120 0.03 -15.61 -17.01
C LEU A 120 0.60 -15.20 -18.37
N ASN A 121 0.40 -13.94 -18.76
CA ASN A 121 0.94 -13.46 -20.01
C ASN A 121 2.36 -12.98 -19.77
N LEU A 122 3.29 -13.93 -19.69
CA LEU A 122 4.72 -13.64 -19.53
C LEU A 122 5.38 -13.12 -20.82
N LYS A 123 4.60 -12.81 -21.86
CA LYS A 123 5.16 -12.21 -23.07
C LYS A 123 5.63 -10.78 -22.73
N PRO A 124 6.88 -10.43 -23.06
CA PRO A 124 7.37 -9.06 -23.00
C PRO A 124 6.39 -8.11 -23.68
N ALA A 125 6.02 -7.02 -22.99
CA ALA A 125 5.28 -5.91 -23.58
C ALA A 125 6.16 -5.07 -24.50
N TYR A 126 7.47 -5.05 -24.23
CA TYR A 126 8.46 -4.31 -25.01
C TYR A 126 9.61 -5.21 -25.45
N PRO A 127 10.14 -5.01 -26.67
CA PRO A 127 11.35 -5.69 -27.09
C PRO A 127 12.54 -5.19 -26.25
N VAL A 128 13.28 -6.13 -25.65
CA VAL A 128 14.52 -5.85 -24.94
C VAL A 128 15.67 -6.46 -25.72
N ARG A 129 16.75 -5.70 -25.87
CA ARG A 129 17.99 -6.20 -26.45
C ARG A 129 18.72 -7.04 -25.41
N ALA A 130 18.47 -8.34 -25.42
CA ALA A 130 19.08 -9.28 -24.47
C ALA A 130 20.62 -9.32 -24.57
N ASP A 131 21.17 -8.86 -25.70
CA ASP A 131 22.61 -8.78 -26.00
C ASP A 131 23.27 -7.47 -25.52
N GLN A 132 22.51 -6.50 -25.03
CA GLN A 132 23.04 -5.20 -24.57
C GLN A 132 22.65 -4.94 -23.12
N PRO A 133 23.59 -4.53 -22.25
CA PRO A 133 23.25 -4.18 -20.88
C PRO A 133 22.33 -2.96 -20.83
N VAL A 134 21.43 -2.93 -19.86
CA VAL A 134 20.65 -1.75 -19.50
C VAL A 134 21.58 -0.76 -18.81
N ASN A 135 21.76 0.42 -19.40
CA ASN A 135 22.73 1.43 -18.94
C ASN A 135 22.04 2.70 -18.42
N SER A 136 20.71 2.75 -18.44
CA SER A 136 19.95 3.90 -17.96
C SER A 136 18.61 3.49 -17.36
N SER A 137 18.20 4.20 -16.31
CA SER A 137 16.86 4.09 -15.75
C SER A 137 15.76 4.41 -16.76
N ILE A 138 16.01 5.27 -17.75
CA ILE A 138 15.01 5.63 -18.78
C ILE A 138 14.55 4.38 -19.55
N GLU A 139 15.45 3.43 -19.80
CA GLU A 139 15.18 2.18 -20.52
C GLU A 139 14.20 1.26 -19.76
N LEU A 140 14.12 1.39 -18.44
CA LEU A 140 13.24 0.59 -17.58
C LEU A 140 11.81 1.16 -17.47
N THR A 141 11.64 2.45 -17.76
CA THR A 141 10.43 3.21 -17.42
C THR A 141 9.18 2.60 -18.05
N LYS A 142 9.21 2.32 -19.36
CA LYS A 142 8.04 1.75 -20.07
C LYS A 142 7.71 0.34 -19.56
N GLY A 143 8.72 -0.48 -19.37
CA GLY A 143 8.55 -1.85 -18.89
C GLY A 143 7.96 -1.90 -17.48
N LEU A 144 8.52 -1.13 -16.55
CA LEU A 144 8.02 -1.04 -15.18
C LEU A 144 6.60 -0.49 -15.12
N VAL A 145 6.28 0.58 -15.86
CA VAL A 145 4.90 1.11 -15.91
C VAL A 145 3.93 0.03 -16.40
N SER A 146 4.27 -0.72 -17.45
CA SER A 146 3.42 -1.80 -17.96
C SER A 146 3.24 -2.93 -16.94
N MET A 147 4.33 -3.34 -16.27
CA MET A 147 4.31 -4.39 -15.25
C MET A 147 3.47 -3.97 -14.04
N PHE A 148 3.69 -2.78 -13.48
CA PHE A 148 2.91 -2.29 -12.34
C PHE A 148 1.45 -2.02 -12.70
N SER A 149 1.18 -1.50 -13.90
CA SER A 149 -0.19 -1.30 -14.38
C SER A 149 -0.96 -2.60 -14.57
N SER A 150 -0.28 -3.75 -14.70
CA SER A 150 -0.95 -5.06 -14.76
C SER A 150 -1.59 -5.47 -13.43
N TYR A 151 -1.17 -4.88 -12.31
CA TYR A 151 -1.77 -5.05 -10.98
C TYR A 151 -2.84 -4.01 -10.66
N ALA A 152 -3.00 -2.99 -11.51
CA ALA A 152 -3.94 -1.90 -11.26
C ALA A 152 -5.39 -2.41 -11.31
N ARG A 153 -6.17 -2.05 -10.29
CA ARG A 153 -7.61 -2.40 -10.18
C ARG A 153 -8.49 -1.49 -11.02
N ASP A 154 -8.01 -0.28 -11.33
CA ASP A 154 -8.73 0.74 -12.09
C ASP A 154 -7.79 1.66 -12.88
N GLU A 155 -8.37 2.54 -13.69
CA GLU A 155 -7.64 3.51 -14.51
C GLU A 155 -6.95 4.62 -13.70
N SER A 156 -7.41 4.90 -12.47
CA SER A 156 -6.74 5.88 -11.60
C SER A 156 -5.39 5.34 -11.14
N GLN A 157 -5.35 4.07 -10.72
CA GLN A 157 -4.10 3.38 -10.36
C GLN A 157 -3.14 3.27 -11.54
N LYS A 158 -3.62 2.99 -12.76
CA LYS A 158 -2.77 3.00 -13.96
C LYS A 158 -2.13 4.37 -14.20
N LYS A 159 -2.88 5.46 -14.02
CA LYS A 159 -2.36 6.83 -14.14
C LYS A 159 -1.33 7.15 -13.05
N ALA A 160 -1.54 6.68 -11.83
CA ALA A 160 -0.56 6.82 -10.74
C ALA A 160 0.74 6.08 -11.08
N TYR A 161 0.67 4.83 -11.57
CA TYR A 161 1.86 4.10 -12.01
C TYR A 161 2.57 4.76 -13.19
N ALA A 162 1.82 5.30 -14.15
CA ALA A 162 2.40 6.07 -15.25
C ALA A 162 3.15 7.32 -14.76
N ALA A 163 2.58 8.06 -13.80
CA ALA A 163 3.22 9.22 -13.18
C ALA A 163 4.43 8.83 -12.32
N ALA A 164 4.37 7.68 -11.65
CA ALA A 164 5.47 7.14 -10.84
C ALA A 164 6.62 6.55 -11.67
N GLY A 165 6.44 6.36 -12.98
CA GLY A 165 7.33 5.56 -13.83
C GLY A 165 8.81 5.95 -13.75
N GLN A 166 9.11 7.25 -13.69
CA GLN A 166 10.48 7.76 -13.59
C GLN A 166 11.11 7.54 -12.21
N CYS A 167 10.31 7.64 -11.14
CA CYS A 167 10.77 7.34 -9.79
C CYS A 167 11.05 5.84 -9.65
N LEU A 168 10.11 5.01 -10.12
CA LEU A 168 10.22 3.55 -10.10
C LEU A 168 11.45 3.08 -10.89
N SER A 169 11.70 3.65 -12.07
CA SER A 169 12.83 3.26 -12.90
C SER A 169 14.18 3.68 -12.31
N THR A 170 14.26 4.84 -11.68
CA THR A 170 15.46 5.29 -10.98
C THR A 170 15.75 4.40 -9.77
N LEU A 171 14.71 4.12 -8.96
CA LEU A 171 14.83 3.24 -7.80
C LEU A 171 15.32 1.83 -8.18
N VAL A 172 14.75 1.23 -9.24
CA VAL A 172 15.16 -0.10 -9.72
C VAL A 172 16.58 -0.08 -10.25
N TYR A 173 16.96 0.95 -11.01
CA TYR A 173 18.32 1.07 -11.55
C TYR A 173 19.37 1.21 -10.43
N ASP A 174 19.09 2.03 -9.43
CA ASP A 174 20.02 2.32 -8.32
C ASP A 174 20.09 1.20 -7.28
N ALA A 175 19.11 0.30 -7.24
CA ALA A 175 19.04 -0.79 -6.27
C ALA A 175 20.07 -1.91 -6.51
N GLY A 176 20.77 -1.89 -7.65
CA GLY A 176 21.87 -2.81 -7.94
C GLY A 176 21.43 -4.22 -8.33
N PHE A 177 20.27 -4.33 -8.97
CA PHE A 177 19.80 -5.59 -9.59
C PHE A 177 20.76 -6.08 -10.67
N SER A 178 20.77 -7.39 -10.90
CA SER A 178 21.49 -7.98 -12.03
C SER A 178 20.95 -7.51 -13.38
N GLN A 179 21.79 -7.57 -14.42
CA GLN A 179 21.37 -7.22 -15.79
C GLN A 179 20.21 -8.07 -16.30
N GLU A 180 20.14 -9.34 -15.90
CA GLU A 180 19.03 -10.23 -16.23
C GLU A 180 17.71 -9.77 -15.59
N ALA A 181 17.75 -9.33 -14.33
CA ALA A 181 16.59 -8.71 -13.67
C ALA A 181 16.23 -7.35 -14.32
N LEU A 182 17.21 -6.53 -14.68
CA LEU A 182 16.97 -5.25 -15.38
C LEU A 182 16.33 -5.47 -16.76
N HIS A 183 16.75 -6.49 -17.52
CA HIS A 183 16.10 -6.88 -18.77
C HIS A 183 14.68 -7.36 -18.56
N PHE A 184 14.44 -8.14 -17.51
CA PHE A 184 13.09 -8.55 -17.13
C PHE A 184 12.19 -7.33 -16.85
N PHE A 185 12.66 -6.36 -16.07
CA PHE A 185 11.93 -5.12 -15.82
C PHE A 185 11.71 -4.27 -17.07
N ALA A 186 12.73 -4.13 -17.93
CA ALA A 186 12.62 -3.43 -19.21
C ALA A 186 11.59 -4.08 -20.15
N SER A 187 11.45 -5.40 -20.09
CA SER A 187 10.52 -6.16 -20.93
C SER A 187 9.06 -5.88 -20.63
N GLY A 188 8.77 -5.48 -19.38
CA GLY A 188 7.44 -5.10 -18.94
C GLY A 188 6.40 -6.21 -19.05
N ALA A 189 6.80 -7.47 -18.91
CA ALA A 189 5.87 -8.59 -18.95
C ALA A 189 4.70 -8.36 -17.97
N PRO A 190 3.43 -8.36 -18.44
CA PRO A 190 2.28 -8.14 -17.58
C PRO A 190 1.98 -9.40 -16.78
N LEU A 191 2.40 -9.40 -15.52
CA LEU A 191 2.32 -10.56 -14.63
C LEU A 191 0.89 -10.80 -14.09
N GLY A 192 0.01 -9.80 -14.19
CA GLY A 192 -1.40 -9.91 -13.81
C GLY A 192 -1.57 -10.19 -12.31
N THR A 193 -1.72 -11.46 -11.91
CA THR A 193 -1.84 -11.88 -10.51
C THR A 193 -0.61 -12.60 -9.96
N GLY A 194 0.42 -12.84 -10.79
CA GLY A 194 1.69 -13.43 -10.37
C GLY A 194 2.56 -12.47 -9.56
N SER A 195 3.60 -12.96 -8.90
CA SER A 195 4.51 -12.10 -8.13
C SER A 195 5.80 -11.82 -8.90
N ILE A 196 6.24 -10.56 -8.92
CA ILE A 196 7.52 -10.16 -9.55
C ILE A 196 8.69 -10.99 -9.01
N ILE A 197 8.68 -11.31 -7.71
CA ILE A 197 9.77 -12.05 -7.06
C ILE A 197 9.97 -13.46 -7.63
N GLU A 198 8.90 -14.09 -8.12
CA GLU A 198 8.94 -15.45 -8.68
C GLU A 198 9.71 -15.50 -10.01
N HIS A 199 9.89 -14.34 -10.64
CA HIS A 199 10.57 -14.18 -11.92
C HIS A 199 11.94 -13.53 -11.81
N LEU A 200 12.42 -13.25 -10.58
CA LEU A 200 13.78 -12.75 -10.37
C LEU A 200 14.80 -13.90 -10.49
N PRO A 201 15.90 -13.69 -11.22
CA PRO A 201 16.77 -14.77 -11.69
C PRO A 201 17.64 -15.40 -10.59
N ASN A 202 17.89 -14.67 -9.50
CA ASN A 202 18.76 -15.12 -8.41
C ASN A 202 18.31 -14.58 -7.05
N ASP A 203 18.84 -15.18 -5.98
CA ASP A 203 18.44 -14.86 -4.61
C ASP A 203 18.91 -13.48 -4.15
N LYS A 204 19.98 -12.94 -4.74
CA LYS A 204 20.42 -11.57 -4.46
C LYS A 204 19.40 -10.55 -4.95
N ASP A 205 18.87 -10.71 -6.16
CA ASP A 205 17.82 -9.86 -6.70
C ASP A 205 16.52 -10.00 -5.90
N LYS A 206 16.15 -11.22 -5.48
CA LYS A 206 15.01 -11.44 -4.58
C LYS A 206 15.20 -10.74 -3.23
N ALA A 207 16.40 -10.80 -2.66
CA ALA A 207 16.70 -10.13 -1.40
C ALA A 207 16.64 -8.60 -1.53
N ILE A 208 17.09 -8.02 -2.65
CA ILE A 208 16.93 -6.59 -2.94
C ILE A 208 15.43 -6.25 -3.01
N TRP A 209 14.66 -7.03 -3.77
CA TRP A 209 13.21 -6.83 -3.94
C TRP A 209 12.45 -6.87 -2.60
N GLN A 210 12.80 -7.81 -1.73
CA GLN A 210 12.19 -7.97 -0.41
C GLN A 210 12.75 -7.02 0.65
N SER A 211 13.80 -6.26 0.33
CA SER A 211 14.43 -5.41 1.34
C SER A 211 13.46 -4.30 1.79
N PRO A 212 13.41 -3.98 3.10
CA PRO A 212 12.54 -2.91 3.60
C PRO A 212 12.81 -1.57 2.93
N ARG A 213 14.08 -1.27 2.63
CA ARG A 213 14.49 -0.04 1.95
C ARG A 213 13.92 0.05 0.53
N PHE A 214 13.99 -1.03 -0.23
CA PHE A 214 13.49 -1.05 -1.60
C PHE A 214 11.96 -1.04 -1.64
N THR A 215 11.31 -1.82 -0.77
CA THR A 215 9.85 -1.83 -0.64
C THR A 215 9.30 -0.46 -0.22
N GLN A 216 9.98 0.22 0.71
CA GLN A 216 9.64 1.59 1.07
C GLN A 216 9.80 2.56 -0.11
N GLY A 217 10.89 2.45 -0.88
CA GLY A 217 11.08 3.26 -2.07
C GLY A 217 9.97 3.07 -3.12
N LEU A 218 9.50 1.83 -3.31
CA LEU A 218 8.37 1.53 -4.21
C LEU A 218 7.09 2.23 -3.74
N ALA A 219 6.81 2.16 -2.44
CA ALA A 219 5.66 2.84 -1.82
C ALA A 219 5.78 4.38 -1.94
N ASP A 220 6.97 4.93 -1.71
CA ASP A 220 7.21 6.38 -1.78
C ASP A 220 7.03 6.90 -3.22
N CYS A 221 7.50 6.14 -4.22
CA CYS A 221 7.32 6.49 -5.63
C CYS A 221 5.86 6.49 -6.08
N THR A 222 5.02 5.63 -5.49
CA THR A 222 3.62 5.45 -5.90
C THR A 222 2.65 6.32 -5.10
N THR A 223 2.98 6.61 -3.84
CA THR A 223 2.15 7.43 -2.94
C THR A 223 2.28 8.93 -3.24
N ASN A 224 3.46 9.38 -3.69
CA ASN A 224 3.71 10.78 -4.03
C ASN A 224 3.52 11.09 -5.53
N ALA A 225 3.04 10.12 -6.31
CA ALA A 225 2.83 10.29 -7.74
C ALA A 225 1.58 11.13 -8.01
N THR A 226 1.74 12.45 -8.03
CA THR A 226 0.70 13.34 -8.52
C THR A 226 0.57 13.16 -10.04
N PRO A 227 -0.61 12.80 -10.58
CA PRO A 227 -0.80 12.76 -12.02
C PRO A 227 -0.53 14.15 -12.58
N SER A 228 0.45 14.27 -13.48
CA SER A 228 0.68 15.54 -14.18
C SER A 228 -0.61 15.92 -14.93
N PRO A 229 -1.06 17.19 -14.89
CA PRO A 229 -2.18 17.62 -15.72
C PRO A 229 -1.87 17.27 -17.17
N ALA A 230 -2.82 16.64 -17.86
CA ALA A 230 -2.65 16.36 -19.28
C ALA A 230 -2.33 17.70 -20.01
N PRO A 231 -1.33 17.74 -20.91
CA PRO A 231 -1.13 18.92 -21.72
C PRO A 231 -2.30 19.03 -22.70
N GLY A 232 -3.10 20.09 -22.56
CA GLY A 232 -4.11 20.52 -23.52
C GLY A 232 -5.54 20.14 -23.16
N SER A 233 -6.27 21.10 -22.60
CA SER A 233 -7.67 21.37 -22.99
C SER A 233 -7.64 22.44 -24.08
#